data_AF-A0A2Y9C2D3-F1
#
_entry.id   AF-A0A2Y9C2D3-F1
#
_cell.length_a   1.000
_cell.length_b   1.000
_cell.length_c   1.000
_cell.angle_alpha   90.00
_cell.angle_beta   90.00
_cell.angle_gamma   90.00
#
_symmetry.space_group_name_H-M   'P 1'
#
loop_
_entity.id
_entity.type
_entity.pdbx_description
1 polymer ?
#
loop_
_entity_poly.entity_id
_entity_poly.type
_entity_poly.pdbx_seq_one_letter_code
_entity_poly.pdbx_strand_id
1 'polypeptide(L)'
;MTDLPRSQHIVASGAVALVGITVAWISWTQESAAAFLFPRIISTVFVVLALWTFGKALIGKTKVGAGLSRNAILAILPGLAVMLVYVFWAAAALGVYTASTVAFFILLTLYDPAPHGEVRSWIKRVVITA
;
A
#
# COMPACT_ATOMS: atom_id res chain seq x y z
N MET A 1 8.87 3.30 30.22
CA MET A 1 9.02 4.23 29.08
C MET A 1 8.38 3.53 27.89
N THR A 2 7.36 4.12 27.26
CA THR A 2 6.49 3.39 26.31
C THR A 2 7.19 3.14 24.98
N ASP A 3 7.84 1.98 24.84
CA ASP A 3 8.47 1.46 23.59
C ASP A 3 7.46 1.08 22.50
N LEU A 4 6.17 1.43 22.66
CA LEU A 4 5.08 1.11 21.74
C LEU A 4 5.36 1.59 20.30
N PRO A 5 5.82 2.84 20.04
CA PRO A 5 6.11 3.27 18.67
C PRO A 5 7.32 2.54 18.07
N ARG A 6 8.30 2.15 18.90
CA ARG A 6 9.48 1.40 18.45
C ARG A 6 9.13 -0.03 18.08
N SER A 7 8.37 -0.71 18.93
CA SER A 7 7.88 -2.07 18.65
C SER A 7 6.95 -2.10 17.45
N GLN A 8 6.02 -1.12 17.31
CA GLN A 8 5.21 -0.95 16.10
C GLN A 8 6.08 -0.81 14.84
N HIS A 9 7.12 0.02 14.89
CA HIS A 9 8.02 0.20 13.75
C HIS A 9 8.83 -1.06 13.43
N ILE A 10 9.33 -1.79 14.44
CA ILE A 10 10.05 -3.06 14.23
C ILE A 10 9.14 -4.09 13.57
N VAL A 11 7.91 -4.27 14.09
CA VAL A 11 6.95 -5.24 13.55
C VAL A 11 6.53 -4.85 12.13
N ALA A 12 6.20 -3.58 11.89
CA ALA A 12 5.80 -3.10 10.57
C ALA A 12 6.93 -3.23 9.53
N SER A 13 8.14 -2.78 9.85
CA SER A 13 9.30 -2.91 8.94
C SER A 13 9.70 -4.37 8.71
N GLY A 14 9.56 -5.23 9.73
CA GLY A 14 9.76 -6.67 9.59
C GLY A 14 8.74 -7.32 8.65
N ALA A 15 7.46 -6.96 8.75
CA ALA A 15 6.43 -7.44 7.83
C ALA A 15 6.71 -7.00 6.38
N VAL A 16 7.11 -5.74 6.17
CA VAL A 16 7.51 -5.23 4.85
C VAL A 16 8.73 -5.97 4.31
N ALA A 17 9.73 -6.24 5.15
CA ALA A 17 10.91 -7.01 4.75
C ALA A 17 10.55 -8.45 4.35
N LEU A 18 9.65 -9.11 5.09
CA LEU A 18 9.17 -10.45 4.76
C LEU A 18 8.43 -10.48 3.41
N VAL A 19 7.57 -9.49 3.16
CA VAL A 19 6.90 -9.33 1.86
C VAL A 19 7.94 -9.10 0.77
N GLY A 20 8.94 -8.24 1.00
CA GLY A 20 10.02 -7.98 0.04
C GLY A 20 10.84 -9.22 -0.30
N ILE A 21 11.18 -10.04 0.70
CA ILE A 21 11.85 -11.34 0.50
C ILE A 21 10.96 -12.26 -0.34
N THR A 22 9.67 -12.34 -0.01
CA THR A 22 8.72 -13.21 -0.70
C THR A 22 8.56 -12.81 -2.17
N VAL A 23 8.39 -11.52 -2.44
CA VAL A 23 8.28 -10.98 -3.81
C VAL A 23 9.57 -11.21 -4.59
N ALA A 24 10.74 -10.95 -3.98
CA ALA A 24 12.03 -11.21 -4.62
C ALA A 24 12.21 -12.69 -4.94
N TRP A 25 11.86 -13.58 -4.00
CA TRP A 25 11.89 -15.02 -4.21
C TRP A 25 11.04 -15.43 -5.41
N ILE A 26 9.78 -14.99 -5.47
CA ILE A 26 8.88 -15.29 -6.59
C ILE A 26 9.43 -14.75 -7.90
N SER A 27 9.85 -13.47 -7.95
CA SER A 27 10.37 -12.85 -9.17
C SER A 27 11.59 -13.57 -9.74
N TRP A 28 12.46 -14.11 -8.89
CA TRP A 28 13.68 -14.80 -9.32
C TRP A 28 13.49 -16.28 -9.64
N THR A 29 12.46 -16.93 -9.09
CA THR A 29 12.18 -18.36 -9.31
C THR A 29 11.22 -18.62 -10.48
N GLN A 30 10.52 -17.60 -10.98
CA GLN A 30 9.66 -17.73 -12.15
C GLN A 30 10.44 -17.67 -13.48
N GLU A 31 9.98 -18.48 -14.43
CA GLU A 31 10.37 -18.43 -15.85
C GLU A 31 9.23 -17.81 -16.68
N SER A 32 9.47 -17.15 -17.82
CA SER A 32 10.74 -16.86 -18.49
C SER A 32 11.49 -15.69 -17.87
N ALA A 33 12.83 -15.75 -17.86
CA ALA A 33 13.66 -14.71 -17.27
C ALA A 33 13.43 -13.32 -17.89
N ALA A 34 13.10 -13.26 -19.19
CA ALA A 34 12.84 -12.01 -19.90
C ALA A 34 11.54 -11.33 -19.43
N ALA A 35 10.46 -12.09 -19.23
CA ALA A 35 9.19 -11.55 -18.74
C ALA A 35 9.30 -11.01 -17.30
N PHE A 36 10.17 -11.63 -16.50
CA PHE A 36 10.40 -11.23 -15.10
C PHE A 36 11.56 -10.25 -14.91
N LEU A 37 12.21 -9.74 -15.97
CA LEU A 37 13.34 -8.84 -15.84
C LEU A 37 12.98 -7.59 -15.01
N PHE A 38 11.86 -6.93 -15.34
CA PHE A 38 11.41 -5.75 -14.60
C PHE A 38 11.02 -6.11 -13.15
N PRO A 39 10.17 -7.12 -12.89
CA PRO A 39 9.90 -7.60 -11.53
C PRO A 39 11.15 -7.88 -10.70
N ARG A 40 12.17 -8.55 -11.28
CA ARG A 40 13.43 -8.88 -10.58
C ARG A 40 14.22 -7.65 -10.16
N ILE A 41 14.34 -6.65 -11.04
CA ILE A 41 15.07 -5.41 -10.73
C ILE A 41 14.36 -4.68 -9.58
N ILE A 42 13.04 -4.47 -9.70
CA ILE A 42 12.27 -3.74 -8.71
C ILE A 42 12.24 -4.48 -7.37
N SER A 43 12.01 -5.80 -7.37
CA SER A 43 11.99 -6.59 -6.14
C SER A 43 13.33 -6.61 -5.43
N THR A 44 14.44 -6.60 -6.19
CA THR A 44 15.80 -6.58 -5.61
C THR A 44 16.07 -5.24 -4.91
N VAL A 45 15.77 -4.11 -5.56
CA VAL A 45 15.93 -2.80 -4.92
C VAL A 45 15.02 -2.69 -3.70
N PHE A 46 13.76 -3.13 -3.83
CA PHE A 46 12.79 -3.10 -2.73
C PHE A 46 13.26 -3.92 -1.51
N VAL A 47 13.69 -5.17 -1.70
CA VAL A 47 14.10 -6.03 -0.58
C VAL A 47 15.37 -5.49 0.11
N VAL A 48 16.33 -4.94 -0.64
CA VAL A 48 17.53 -4.32 -0.06
C VAL A 48 17.16 -3.15 0.84
N LEU A 49 16.29 -2.26 0.36
CA LEU A 49 15.84 -1.10 1.15
C LEU A 49 14.96 -1.51 2.35
N ALA A 50 14.13 -2.54 2.20
CA ALA A 50 13.30 -3.06 3.28
C ALA A 50 14.15 -3.69 4.39
N LEU A 51 15.15 -4.52 4.04
CA LEU A 51 16.10 -5.11 4.98
C LEU A 51 16.95 -4.05 5.67
N TRP A 52 17.40 -3.03 4.94
CA TRP A 52 18.11 -1.89 5.53
C TRP A 52 17.25 -1.17 6.58
N THR A 53 15.98 -0.92 6.25
CA THR A 53 15.04 -0.24 7.15
C THR A 53 14.75 -1.07 8.40
N PHE A 54 14.51 -2.37 8.24
CA PHE A 54 14.30 -3.30 9.34
C PHE A 54 15.55 -3.45 10.22
N GLY A 55 16.74 -3.58 9.62
CA GLY A 55 18.01 -3.62 10.34
C GLY A 55 18.23 -2.38 11.21
N LYS A 56 17.98 -1.18 10.67
CA LYS A 56 18.02 0.06 11.47
C LYS A 56 17.00 0.08 12.61
N ALA A 57 15.81 -0.49 12.40
CA ALA A 57 14.77 -0.61 13.43
C ALA A 57 15.24 -1.49 14.60
N LEU A 58 15.84 -2.63 14.30
CA LEU A 58 16.39 -3.57 15.30
C LEU A 58 17.49 -2.91 16.14
N ILE A 59 18.42 -2.19 15.50
CA ILE A 59 19.55 -1.53 16.18
C ILE A 59 19.10 -0.24 16.91
N GLY A 60 17.84 0.18 16.75
CA GLY A 60 17.32 1.40 17.39
C GLY A 60 17.87 2.70 16.79
N LYS A 61 18.43 2.65 15.57
CA LYS A 61 18.95 3.84 14.85
C LYS A 61 17.86 4.61 14.09
N THR A 62 16.60 4.19 14.20
CA THR A 62 15.46 4.86 13.56
C THR A 62 14.73 5.75 14.55
N LYS A 63 14.56 7.03 14.22
CA LYS A 63 13.66 7.93 14.95
C LYS A 63 12.22 7.50 14.65
N VAL A 64 11.47 7.12 15.69
CA VAL A 64 10.06 6.75 15.57
C VAL A 64 9.17 7.90 16.04
N GLY A 65 8.12 8.21 15.27
CA GLY A 65 7.12 9.23 15.61
C GLY A 65 6.08 8.72 16.62
N ALA A 66 4.89 9.32 16.62
CA ALA A 66 3.80 9.01 17.56
C ALA A 66 3.16 7.61 17.40
N GLY A 67 3.59 6.80 16.42
CA GLY A 67 2.99 5.51 16.12
C GLY A 67 1.62 5.62 15.44
N LEU A 68 0.96 4.49 15.21
CA LEU A 68 -0.36 4.42 14.57
C LEU A 68 -1.44 4.26 15.64
N SER A 69 -2.39 5.20 15.69
CA SER A 69 -3.53 5.13 16.60
C SER A 69 -4.63 4.22 16.06
N ARG A 70 -5.50 3.72 16.95
CA ARG A 70 -6.67 2.92 16.55
C ARG A 70 -7.58 3.68 15.57
N ASN A 71 -7.78 4.98 15.79
CA ASN A 71 -8.61 5.81 14.91
C ASN A 71 -7.97 5.95 13.52
N ALA A 72 -6.64 6.10 13.44
CA ALA A 72 -5.93 6.13 12.17
C ALA A 72 -6.07 4.79 11.42
N ILE A 73 -5.97 3.66 12.12
CA ILE A 73 -6.20 2.33 11.53
C ILE A 73 -7.61 2.25 10.94
N LEU A 74 -8.63 2.56 11.74
CA LEU A 74 -10.02 2.49 11.32
C LEU A 74 -10.32 3.43 10.13
N ALA A 75 -9.64 4.58 10.06
CA ALA A 75 -9.76 5.49 8.92
C ALA A 75 -9.16 4.92 7.64
N ILE A 76 -8.07 4.14 7.71
CA ILE A 76 -7.38 3.57 6.51
C ILE A 76 -8.08 2.30 5.99
N LEU A 77 -8.76 1.54 6.86
CA LEU A 77 -9.36 0.25 6.51
C LEU A 77 -10.29 0.27 5.28
N PRO A 78 -11.20 1.24 5.10
CA PRO A 78 -12.07 1.29 3.93
C PRO A 78 -11.27 1.37 2.62
N GLY A 79 -10.22 2.20 2.58
CA GLY A 79 -9.35 2.30 1.41
C GLY A 79 -8.57 1.02 1.15
N LEU A 80 -8.09 0.36 2.21
CA LEU A 80 -7.42 -0.95 2.08
C LEU A 80 -8.37 -1.99 1.47
N ALA A 81 -9.64 -2.02 1.89
CA ALA A 81 -10.64 -2.92 1.34
C ALA A 81 -10.84 -2.68 -0.17
N VAL A 82 -10.96 -1.41 -0.59
CA VAL A 82 -11.06 -1.04 -2.02
C VAL A 82 -9.84 -1.52 -2.80
N MET A 83 -8.63 -1.34 -2.25
CA MET A 83 -7.39 -1.78 -2.90
C MET A 83 -7.32 -3.30 -3.06
N LEU A 84 -7.75 -4.07 -2.04
CA LEU A 84 -7.80 -5.53 -2.12
C LEU A 84 -8.80 -5.99 -3.19
N VAL A 85 -9.99 -5.39 -3.22
CA VAL A 85 -11.00 -5.67 -4.26
C VAL A 85 -10.45 -5.35 -5.65
N TYR A 86 -9.75 -4.23 -5.79
CA TYR A 86 -9.13 -3.81 -7.04
C TYR A 86 -8.10 -4.83 -7.55
N VAL A 87 -7.12 -5.19 -6.71
CA VAL A 87 -5.98 -6.03 -7.11
C VAL A 87 -6.40 -7.46 -7.45
N PHE A 88 -7.30 -8.06 -6.66
CA PHE A 88 -7.61 -9.49 -6.81
C PHE A 88 -8.80 -9.77 -7.74
N TRP A 89 -9.71 -8.82 -7.94
CA TRP A 89 -10.92 -9.04 -8.76
C TRP A 89 -11.12 -7.97 -9.83
N ALA A 90 -11.18 -6.69 -9.46
CA ALA A 90 -11.66 -5.66 -10.39
C ALA A 90 -10.73 -5.47 -11.59
N ALA A 91 -9.41 -5.45 -11.38
CA ALA A 91 -8.44 -5.27 -12.45
C ALA A 91 -8.52 -6.38 -13.52
N ALA A 92 -8.75 -7.62 -13.08
CA ALA A 92 -8.92 -8.75 -13.99
C ALA A 92 -10.30 -8.76 -14.68
N ALA A 93 -11.37 -8.40 -13.97
CA ALA A 93 -12.74 -8.46 -14.49
C ALA A 93 -13.11 -7.29 -15.42
N LEU A 94 -12.63 -6.08 -15.10
CA LEU A 94 -13.00 -4.84 -15.82
C LEU A 94 -11.86 -4.30 -16.70
N GLY A 95 -10.66 -4.87 -16.59
CA GLY A 95 -9.44 -4.32 -17.18
C GLY A 95 -8.83 -3.19 -16.35
N VAL A 96 -7.52 -3.00 -16.50
CA VAL A 96 -6.72 -2.11 -15.63
C VAL A 96 -7.22 -0.67 -15.66
N TYR A 97 -7.51 -0.10 -16.83
CA TYR A 97 -7.92 1.30 -16.95
C TYR A 97 -9.27 1.56 -16.27
N THR A 98 -10.30 0.80 -16.63
CA THR A 98 -11.65 0.96 -16.05
C THR A 98 -11.65 0.67 -14.56
N ALA A 99 -10.99 -0.41 -14.13
CA ALA A 99 -10.87 -0.74 -12.71
C ALA A 99 -10.14 0.37 -11.92
N SER A 100 -9.08 0.96 -12.50
CA SER A 100 -8.33 2.04 -11.85
C SER A 100 -9.18 3.29 -11.69
N THR A 101 -9.92 3.69 -12.72
CA THR A 101 -10.83 4.85 -12.67
C THR A 101 -11.90 4.66 -11.59
N VAL A 102 -12.50 3.47 -11.52
CA VAL A 102 -13.51 3.16 -10.50
C VAL A 102 -12.88 3.13 -9.10
N ALA A 103 -11.74 2.47 -8.92
CA ALA A 103 -11.04 2.42 -7.64
C ALA A 103 -10.66 3.82 -7.16
N PHE A 104 -10.13 4.67 -8.05
CA PHE A 104 -9.81 6.06 -7.75
C PHE A 104 -11.05 6.85 -7.34
N PHE A 105 -12.15 6.74 -8.11
CA PHE A 105 -13.41 7.43 -7.78
C PHE A 105 -13.93 7.05 -6.40
N ILE A 106 -13.91 5.76 -6.06
CA ILE A 106 -14.35 5.27 -4.75
C ILE A 106 -13.43 5.80 -3.65
N LEU A 107 -12.10 5.72 -3.82
CA LEU A 107 -11.15 6.23 -2.84
C LEU A 107 -11.33 7.74 -2.63
N LEU A 108 -11.45 8.51 -3.71
CA LEU A 108 -11.73 9.95 -3.65
C LEU A 108 -13.04 10.20 -2.91
N THR A 109 -14.09 9.44 -3.20
CA THR A 109 -15.39 9.58 -2.55
C THR A 109 -15.35 9.24 -1.05
N LEU A 110 -14.57 8.24 -0.65
CA LEU A 110 -14.45 7.81 0.75
C LEU A 110 -13.61 8.78 1.61
N TYR A 111 -12.60 9.41 1.00
CA TYR A 111 -11.63 10.24 1.74
C TYR A 111 -11.80 11.74 1.53
N ASP A 112 -12.64 12.17 0.59
CA ASP A 112 -13.04 13.56 0.45
C ASP A 112 -13.94 13.98 1.63
N PRO A 113 -13.56 15.01 2.43
CA PRO A 113 -14.36 15.47 3.55
C PRO A 113 -15.67 16.15 3.14
N ALA A 114 -15.89 16.45 1.86
CA ALA A 114 -17.11 17.11 1.41
C ALA A 114 -18.37 16.23 1.62
N PRO A 115 -19.54 16.83 1.95
CA PRO A 115 -20.76 16.06 2.20
C PRO A 115 -21.23 15.26 0.98
N HIS A 116 -21.69 14.03 1.20
CA HIS A 116 -22.27 13.17 0.15
C HIS A 116 -23.67 13.61 -0.31
N GLY A 117 -24.33 14.52 0.41
CA GLY A 117 -25.65 15.06 0.02
C GLY A 117 -25.57 16.20 -1.01
N GLU A 118 -24.38 16.72 -1.29
CA GLU A 118 -24.22 17.91 -2.14
C GLU A 118 -23.87 17.53 -3.59
N VAL A 119 -24.74 17.90 -4.53
CA VAL A 119 -24.53 17.65 -5.98
C VAL A 119 -23.21 18.25 -6.47
N ARG A 120 -22.83 19.43 -5.94
CA ARG A 120 -21.57 20.09 -6.31
C ARG A 120 -20.34 19.25 -5.95
N SER A 121 -20.38 18.55 -4.83
CA SER A 121 -19.29 17.66 -4.40
C SER A 121 -19.16 16.47 -5.33
N TRP A 122 -20.28 15.88 -5.76
CA TRP A 122 -20.28 14.81 -6.76
C TRP A 122 -19.74 15.26 -8.12
N ILE A 123 -20.13 16.43 -8.61
CA ILE A 123 -19.60 16.98 -9.86
C ILE A 123 -18.08 17.09 -9.79
N LYS A 124 -17.53 17.62 -8.69
CA LYS A 124 -16.08 17.72 -8.50
C LYS A 124 -15.42 16.33 -8.50
N ARG A 125 -15.99 15.36 -7.78
CA ARG A 125 -15.44 13.98 -7.72
C ARG A 125 -15.38 13.34 -9.11
N VAL A 126 -16.43 13.52 -9.91
CA VAL A 126 -16.47 13.02 -11.29
C VAL A 126 -15.43 13.73 -12.16
N VAL A 127 -15.34 15.05 -12.11
CA VAL A 127 -14.39 15.84 -12.92
C VAL A 127 -12.93 15.53 -12.56
N ILE A 128 -12.62 15.29 -11.29
CA ILE A 128 -11.26 14.91 -10.85
C ILE A 128 -10.90 13.49 -11.32
N THR A 129 -11.90 12.63 -11.51
CA THR A 129 -11.72 11.23 -11.90
C THR A 129 -11.63 11.03 -13.41
N ALA A 130 -12.34 11.86 -14.18
CA ALA A 130 -12.43 11.80 -15.64
C ALA A 130 -11.15 12.31 -16.33
#